data_AF-A0A3L8Q0L8-F1
#
_entry.id   AF-A0A3L8Q0L8-F1
#
_cell.length_a   1.000
_cell.length_b   1.000
_cell.length_c   1.000
_cell.angle_alpha   90.00
_cell.angle_beta   90.00
_cell.angle_gamma   90.00
#
_symmetry.space_group_name_H-M   'P 1'
#
loop_
_entity.id
_entity.type
_entity.pdbx_description
1 polymer ?
#
loop_
_entity_poly.entity_id
_entity_poly.type
_entity_poly.pdbx_seq_one_letter_code
_entity_poly.pdbx_strand_id
1 'polypeptide(L)' 'MADQVDDANAINEVMLNAQLSNRTTELLPATGKCLNCFEPIEGDLRFCDADCRDDHKKREFMKHGR' A
#
# COMPACT_ATOMS: atom_id res chain seq x y z
N MET A 1 2.49 38.03 -11.20
CA MET A 1 1.92 37.39 -12.40
C MET A 1 2.27 35.93 -12.24
N ALA A 2 1.28 35.07 -12.02
CA ALA A 2 1.53 33.64 -12.02
C ALA A 2 1.90 33.24 -13.45
N ASP A 3 3.03 32.56 -13.63
CA ASP A 3 3.41 32.02 -14.92
C ASP A 3 2.94 30.56 -15.06
N GLN A 4 3.25 29.95 -16.19
CA GLN A 4 2.85 28.57 -16.47
C GLN A 4 3.52 27.55 -15.51
N VAL A 5 4.63 27.92 -14.88
CA VAL A 5 5.34 27.08 -13.90
C VAL A 5 4.61 27.12 -12.57
N ASP A 6 4.13 28.29 -12.14
CA ASP A 6 3.35 28.45 -10.92
C ASP A 6 2.04 27.62 -10.98
N ASP A 7 1.33 27.68 -12.10
CA ASP A 7 0.10 26.91 -12.32
C ASP A 7 0.36 25.39 -12.35
N ALA A 8 1.43 24.96 -13.02
CA ALA A 8 1.81 23.56 -13.08
C ALA A 8 2.18 23.01 -11.68
N ASN A 9 2.85 23.82 -10.87
CA ASN A 9 3.21 23.42 -9.51
C ASN A 9 1.97 23.26 -8.62
N ALA A 10 1.03 24.22 -8.68
CA ALA A 10 -0.21 24.14 -7.92
C ALA A 10 -1.02 22.87 -8.27
N ILE A 11 -1.08 22.49 -9.55
CA ILE A 11 -1.74 21.26 -9.99
C ILE A 11 -1.04 20.02 -9.43
N ASN A 12 0.30 19.99 -9.48
CA ASN A 12 1.08 18.88 -8.93
C ASN A 12 0.86 18.73 -7.42
N GLU A 13 0.84 19.83 -6.68
CA GLU A 13 0.59 19.83 -5.24
C GLU A 13 -0.80 19.27 -4.90
N VAL A 14 -1.83 19.66 -5.65
CA VAL A 14 -3.19 19.12 -5.48
C VAL A 14 -3.24 17.62 -5.78
N MET A 15 -2.61 17.18 -6.87
CA MET A 15 -2.56 15.76 -7.25
C MET A 15 -1.82 14.90 -6.21
N LEU A 16 -0.68 15.37 -5.71
CA LEU A 16 0.09 14.71 -4.65
C LEU A 16 -0.73 14.58 -3.37
N ASN A 17 -1.38 15.66 -2.93
CA ASN A 17 -2.23 15.63 -1.74
C ASN A 17 -3.41 14.66 -1.89
N ALA A 18 -4.03 14.61 -3.07
CA ALA A 18 -5.10 13.65 -3.35
C ALA A 18 -4.61 12.19 -3.31
N GLN A 19 -3.44 11.89 -3.89
CA GLN A 19 -2.83 10.55 -3.85
C GLN A 19 -2.45 10.11 -2.45
N LEU A 20 -1.90 11.01 -1.64
CA LEU A 20 -1.55 10.74 -0.24
C LEU A 20 -2.80 10.52 0.62
N SER A 21 -3.85 11.32 0.40
CA SER A 21 -5.11 11.24 1.15
C SER A 21 -5.92 9.99 0.81
N ASN A 22 -5.90 9.57 -0.46
CA ASN A 22 -6.57 8.35 -0.92
C ASN A 22 -5.75 7.08 -0.66
N ARG A 23 -4.59 7.17 0.00
CA ARG A 23 -3.84 5.99 0.42
C ARG A 23 -4.56 5.30 1.58
N THR A 24 -5.57 4.50 1.27
CA THR A 24 -6.12 3.53 2.20
C THR A 24 -5.07 2.46 2.43
N THR A 25 -4.41 2.52 3.59
CA THR A 25 -3.70 1.34 4.09
C THR A 25 -4.79 0.43 4.61
N GLU A 26 -5.42 -0.35 3.74
CA GLU A 26 -6.33 -1.41 4.18
C GLU A 26 -5.49 -2.35 5.05
N LEU A 27 -5.61 -2.18 6.37
CA LEU A 27 -4.94 -3.00 7.33
C LEU A 27 -5.65 -4.35 7.31
N LEU A 28 -5.11 -5.28 6.53
CA LEU A 28 -5.53 -6.67 6.55
C LEU A 28 -5.55 -7.14 8.02
N PRO A 29 -6.68 -7.68 8.51
CA PRO A 29 -6.80 -8.08 9.90
C PRO A 29 -5.80 -9.21 10.20
N ALA A 30 -5.24 -9.20 11.41
CA ALA A 30 -4.47 -10.34 11.90
C ALA A 30 -5.44 -11.50 12.18
N THR A 31 -5.33 -12.58 11.41
CA THR A 31 -6.25 -13.74 11.49
C THR A 31 -5.72 -14.85 12.41
N GLY A 32 -4.58 -14.63 13.08
CA GLY A 32 -3.83 -15.65 13.81
C GLY A 32 -3.07 -16.63 12.90
N LYS A 33 -3.06 -16.39 11.58
CA LYS A 33 -2.30 -17.15 10.58
C LYS A 33 -1.64 -16.22 9.58
N CYS A 34 -0.50 -16.64 9.02
CA CYS A 34 0.19 -15.91 7.97
C CYS A 34 -0.69 -15.80 6.72
N LEU A 35 -0.84 -14.59 6.19
CA LEU A 35 -1.66 -14.35 5.00
C LEU A 35 -1.04 -14.91 3.71
N ASN A 36 0.25 -15.30 3.72
CA ASN A 36 0.94 -15.85 2.56
C ASN A 36 1.06 -17.39 2.58
N CYS A 37 1.55 -17.96 3.69
CA CYS A 37 1.81 -19.40 3.83
C CYS A 37 0.79 -20.13 4.72
N PHE A 38 -0.12 -19.41 5.39
CA PHE A 38 -1.16 -19.95 6.28
C PHE A 38 -0.68 -20.67 7.55
N GLU A 39 0.61 -20.55 7.88
CA GLU A 39 1.13 -21.05 9.15
C GLU A 39 0.58 -20.25 10.35
N PRO A 40 0.39 -20.90 11.52
CA PRO A 40 -0.04 -20.21 12.73
C PRO A 40 1.03 -19.20 13.16
N ILE A 41 0.62 -17.97 13.43
CA ILE A 41 1.50 -16.90 13.91
C ILE A 41 0.94 -16.31 15.19
N GLU A 42 1.84 -16.06 16.15
CA GLU A 42 1.46 -15.54 17.45
C GLU A 42 1.24 -14.02 17.40
N GLY A 43 0.26 -13.55 18.17
CA GLY A 43 -0.05 -12.13 18.31
C GLY A 43 -0.78 -11.51 17.11
N ASP A 44 -0.67 -10.18 16.99
CA ASP A 44 -1.35 -9.38 15.95
C ASP A 44 -0.54 -9.31 14.63
N LEU A 45 0.31 -10.32 14.39
CA LEU A 45 1.10 -10.41 13.17
C LEU A 45 0.23 -10.87 12.00
N ARG A 46 0.60 -10.41 10.79
CA ARG A 46 -0.08 -10.74 9.53
C ARG A 46 0.74 -11.70 8.67
N PHE A 47 2.05 -11.73 8.90
CA PHE A 47 3.02 -12.54 8.18
C PHE A 47 4.00 -13.13 9.18
N CYS A 48 4.41 -14.38 8.97
CA CYS A 48 5.42 -15.04 9.81
C CYS A 48 6.81 -14.40 9.65
N ASP A 49 7.11 -13.89 8.46
CA ASP A 49 8.42 -13.30 8.13
C ASP A 49 8.32 -12.22 7.03
N ALA A 50 9.46 -11.61 6.71
CA ALA A 50 9.55 -10.56 5.70
C ALA A 50 9.36 -11.07 4.26
N ASP A 51 9.87 -12.26 3.92
CA ASP A 51 9.66 -12.89 2.62
C ASP A 51 8.17 -13.17 2.39
N CYS A 52 7.44 -13.68 3.39
CA CYS A 52 5.99 -13.89 3.26
C CYS A 52 5.21 -12.59 3.01
N ARG A 53 5.61 -11.50 3.66
CA ARG A 53 5.01 -10.17 3.42
C ARG A 53 5.27 -9.68 2.00
N ASP A 54 6.50 -9.80 1.53
CA ASP A 54 6.92 -9.28 0.24
C ASP A 54 6.41 -10.15 -0.93
N ASP A 55 6.31 -11.46 -0.75
CA ASP A 55 5.69 -12.38 -1.73
C ASP A 55 4.18 -12.12 -1.86
N HIS A 56 3.48 -11.93 -0.74
CA HIS A 56 2.07 -11.53 -0.74
C HIS A 56 1.88 -10.21 -1.50
N LYS A 57 2.70 -9.18 -1.22
CA LYS A 57 2.66 -7.91 -1.96
C LYS A 57 2.83 -8.12 -3.46
N LYS A 58 3.84 -8.89 -3.89
CA LYS A 58 4.07 -9.18 -5.31
C LYS A 58 2.86 -9.84 -5.95
N ARG A 59 2.25 -10.83 -5.29
CA ARG A 59 1.02 -11.48 -5.79
C ARG A 59 -0.12 -10.49 -5.93
N GLU A 60 -0.32 -9.61 -4.95
CA GLU A 60 -1.35 -8.58 -5.02
C GLU A 60 -1.10 -7.58 -6.15
N PHE A 61 0.16 -7.15 -6.36
CA PHE A 61 0.53 -6.32 -7.51
C PHE A 61 0.31 -7.03 -8.84
N MET A 62 0.60 -8.33 -8.95
CA MET A 62 0.34 -9.12 -10.16
C MET A 62 -1.16 -9.27 -10.45
N LYS A 63 -1.99 -9.41 -9.41
CA LYS A 63 -3.46 -9.46 -9.57
C LYS A 63 -4.06 -8.12 -10.00
N HIS A 64 -3.46 -7.01 -9.56
CA HIS A 64 -3.97 -5.66 -9.80
C HIS A 64 -3.23 -4.92 -10.94
N GLY A 65 -2.26 -5.56 -11.59
CA GLY A 65 -1.57 -5.05 -12.77
C GLY A 65 -2.49 -5.04 -13.99
N ARG A 66 -3.33 -4.01 -14.09
CA ARG A 66 -3.94 -3.53 -15.34
C ARG A 66 -2.96 -2.65 -16.10
#